data_AF-A0A132NJ55-F1
#
_entry.id   AF-A0A132NJ55-F1
#
_cell.length_a   1.000
_cell.length_b   1.000
_cell.length_c   1.000
_cell.angle_alpha   90.00
_cell.angle_beta   90.00
_cell.angle_gamma   90.00
#
_symmetry.space_group_name_H-M   'P 1'
#
loop_
_entity.id
_entity.type
_entity.pdbx_description
1 polymer ?
#
loop_
_entity_poly.entity_id
_entity_poly.type
_entity_poly.pdbx_seq_one_letter_code
_entity_poly.pdbx_strand_id
1 'polypeptide(L)' 'RLSAAQVREITERLLRSTHAERAAIPVMHPGRVDVIGAGALILHVIMERLGLPEVVVSEHDILDGIAYSLVEPGAQ' A
#
# COMPACT_ATOMS: atom_id res chain seq x y z
N ARG A 1 -9.37 7.13 -1.84
CA ARG A 1 -9.36 7.29 -0.37
C ARG A 1 -9.79 5.97 0.26
N LEU A 2 -9.16 5.57 1.36
CA LEU A 2 -9.51 4.38 2.13
C LEU A 2 -9.59 4.75 3.61
N SER A 3 -10.67 4.39 4.29
CA SER A 3 -10.78 4.58 5.74
C SER A 3 -9.91 3.56 6.49
N ALA A 4 -9.55 3.86 7.74
CA ALA A 4 -8.84 2.94 8.62
C ALA A 4 -9.58 1.60 8.80
N ALA A 5 -10.93 1.63 8.78
CA ALA A 5 -11.76 0.43 8.86
C ALA A 5 -11.63 -0.43 7.60
N GLN A 6 -11.63 0.18 6.41
CA GLN A 6 -11.41 -0.53 5.15
C GLN A 6 -10.00 -1.13 5.08
N VAL A 7 -8.99 -0.38 5.53
CA VAL A 7 -7.61 -0.88 5.59
C VAL A 7 -7.53 -2.10 6.52
N ARG A 8 -8.11 -2.03 7.72
CA ARG A 8 -8.17 -3.18 8.64
C ARG A 8 -8.84 -4.40 8.02
N GLU A 9 -10.01 -4.23 7.40
CA GLU A 9 -10.75 -5.33 6.76
C GLU A 9 -9.93 -6.00 5.65
N ILE A 10 -9.28 -5.19 4.80
CA ILE A 10 -8.42 -5.69 3.72
C ILE A 10 -7.21 -6.42 4.28
N THR A 11 -6.53 -5.83 5.29
CA THR A 11 -5.37 -6.44 5.95
C THR A 11 -5.73 -7.79 6.54
N GLU A 12 -6.83 -7.86 7.29
CA GLU A 12 -7.31 -9.11 7.88
C GLU A 12 -7.63 -10.17 6.83
N ARG A 13 -8.28 -9.80 5.73
CA ARG A 13 -8.56 -10.71 4.62
C ARG A 13 -7.27 -11.26 4.02
N LEU A 14 -6.30 -10.39 3.73
CA LEU A 14 -5.02 -10.79 3.13
C LEU A 14 -4.18 -11.70 4.04
N LEU A 15 -4.21 -11.44 5.35
CA LEU A 15 -3.50 -12.27 6.35
C LEU A 15 -4.14 -13.64 6.53
N ARG A 16 -5.46 -13.76 6.36
CA ARG A 16 -6.18 -15.04 6.42
C ARG A 16 -6.15 -15.83 5.10
N SER A 17 -5.86 -15.17 3.97
CA SER A 17 -5.76 -15.83 2.68
C SER A 17 -4.52 -16.72 2.57
N THR A 18 -4.66 -17.83 1.86
CA THR A 18 -3.55 -18.65 1.36
C THR A 18 -2.81 -17.93 0.22
N HIS A 19 -1.62 -18.42 -0.12
CA HIS A 19 -0.90 -17.96 -1.32
C HIS A 19 -1.76 -18.07 -2.59
N ALA A 20 -2.44 -19.21 -2.79
CA ALA A 20 -3.25 -19.45 -3.99
C ALA A 20 -4.44 -18.47 -4.09
N GLU A 21 -5.10 -18.18 -2.97
CA GLU A 21 -6.19 -17.20 -2.93
C GLU A 21 -5.69 -15.78 -3.23
N ARG A 22 -4.52 -15.39 -2.71
CA ARG A 22 -3.91 -14.09 -3.03
C ARG A 22 -3.48 -14.00 -4.49
N ALA A 23 -2.90 -15.07 -5.04
CA ALA A 23 -2.50 -15.16 -6.44
C ALA A 23 -3.68 -15.10 -7.40
N ALA A 24 -4.88 -15.51 -6.97
CA ALA A 24 -6.10 -15.46 -7.77
C ALA A 24 -6.72 -14.04 -7.87
N ILE A 25 -6.23 -13.06 -7.11
CA ILE A 25 -6.70 -11.67 -7.20
C ILE A 25 -6.21 -11.07 -8.54
N PRO A 26 -7.10 -10.64 -9.47
CA PRO A 26 -6.71 -10.29 -10.85
C PRO A 26 -5.65 -9.19 -10.99
N VAL A 27 -5.59 -8.26 -10.04
CA VAL A 27 -4.64 -7.14 -10.04
C VAL A 27 -3.35 -7.44 -9.25
N MET A 28 -3.19 -8.66 -8.73
CA MET A 28 -2.05 -9.05 -7.93
C MET A 28 -0.84 -9.32 -8.83
N HIS A 29 0.16 -8.45 -8.76
CA HIS A 29 1.45 -8.72 -9.40
C HIS A 29 2.09 -9.99 -8.78
N PRO A 30 2.65 -10.93 -9.57
CA PRO A 30 3.22 -12.18 -9.05
C PRO A 30 4.26 -11.95 -7.95
N GLY A 31 5.14 -10.95 -8.11
CA GLY A 31 6.13 -10.57 -7.11
C GLY A 31 5.58 -9.94 -5.81
N ARG A 32 4.26 -9.74 -5.71
CA ARG A 32 3.60 -9.18 -4.51
C ARG A 32 2.83 -10.22 -3.69
N VAL A 33 2.59 -11.42 -4.23
CA VAL A 33 1.71 -12.42 -3.60
C VAL A 33 2.16 -12.77 -2.18
N ASP A 34 3.46 -12.93 -1.95
CA ASP A 34 4.00 -13.31 -0.64
C ASP A 34 4.11 -12.16 0.35
N VAL A 35 4.26 -10.92 -0.15
CA VAL A 35 4.58 -9.75 0.69
C VAL A 35 3.39 -8.84 0.96
N ILE A 36 2.30 -8.97 0.18
CA ILE A 36 1.16 -8.05 0.25
C ILE A 36 0.48 -8.02 1.62
N GLY A 37 0.40 -9.16 2.31
CA GLY A 37 -0.16 -9.23 3.66
C GLY A 37 0.68 -8.45 4.68
N ALA A 38 2.01 -8.55 4.60
CA ALA A 38 2.93 -7.81 5.47
C ALA A 38 2.84 -6.30 5.21
N GLY A 39 2.81 -5.88 3.94
CA GLY A 39 2.64 -4.47 3.56
C GLY A 39 1.33 -3.87 4.08
N ALA A 40 0.23 -4.61 3.95
CA ALA A 40 -1.07 -4.19 4.47
C ALA A 40 -1.09 -4.08 6.01
N LEU A 41 -0.40 -5.00 6.71
CA LEU A 41 -0.25 -4.95 8.16
C LEU A 41 0.56 -3.74 8.62
N ILE A 42 1.68 -3.45 7.96
CA ILE A 42 2.50 -2.27 8.26
C ILE A 42 1.67 -0.98 8.13
N LEU A 43 0.94 -0.83 7.02
CA LEU A 43 0.05 0.33 6.82
C LEU A 43 -1.01 0.42 7.93
N HIS A 44 -1.67 -0.70 8.25
CA HIS A 44 -2.68 -0.72 9.30
C HIS A 44 -2.12 -0.27 10.66
N VAL A 45 -0.96 -0.79 11.05
CA VAL A 45 -0.28 -0.43 12.31
C VAL A 45 0.12 1.04 12.32
N ILE A 46 0.62 1.58 11.21
CA ILE A 46 0.94 3.02 11.09
C ILE A 46 -0.31 3.87 11.32
N MET A 47 -1.41 3.54 10.63
CA MET A 47 -2.66 4.28 10.78
C MET A 47 -3.20 4.21 12.23
N GLU A 48 -3.13 3.04 12.86
CA GLU A 48 -3.55 2.86 14.25
C GLU A 48 -2.68 3.68 15.22
N ARG A 49 -1.35 3.57 15.09
CA ARG A 49 -0.39 4.25 15.98
C ARG A 49 -0.44 5.78 15.86
N LEU A 50 -0.78 6.29 14.68
CA LEU A 50 -0.87 7.72 14.41
C LEU A 50 -2.30 8.28 14.53
N GLY A 51 -3.30 7.42 14.79
CA GLY A 51 -4.71 7.84 14.86
C GLY A 51 -5.27 8.38 13.55
N LEU A 52 -4.79 7.91 12.40
CA LEU A 52 -5.20 8.40 11.08
C LEU A 52 -6.54 7.77 10.66
N PRO A 53 -7.58 8.58 10.37
CA PRO A 53 -8.91 8.04 10.03
C PRO A 53 -9.01 7.51 8.59
N GLU A 54 -8.15 8.01 7.69
CA GLU A 54 -8.12 7.62 6.28
C GLU A 54 -6.74 7.84 5.66
N VAL A 55 -6.53 7.23 4.48
CA VAL A 55 -5.35 7.40 3.63
C VAL A 55 -5.76 7.65 2.19
N VAL A 56 -4.98 8.48 1.49
CA VAL A 56 -5.03 8.66 0.03
C VAL A 56 -3.85 7.92 -0.57
N VAL A 57 -4.10 7.08 -1.58
CA VAL A 57 -3.05 6.39 -2.32
C VAL A 57 -2.69 7.24 -3.54
N SER A 58 -1.41 7.54 -3.71
CA SER A 58 -0.86 8.20 -4.89
C SER A 58 -0.52 7.15 -5.96
N GLU A 59 -0.77 7.48 -7.23
CA GLU A 59 -0.25 6.71 -8.36
C GLU A 59 1.22 7.04 -8.68
N HIS A 60 1.67 8.24 -8.29
CA HIS A 60 3.06 8.65 -8.44
C HIS A 60 3.92 8.08 -7.32
N ASP A 61 5.10 7.60 -7.68
CA ASP A 61 6.08 7.01 -6.77
C ASP A 61 7.46 7.71 -6.85
N ILE A 62 8.49 7.06 -6.33
CA ILE A 62 9.86 7.61 -6.26
C ILE A 62 10.43 7.94 -7.64
N LEU A 63 10.07 7.19 -8.69
CA LEU A 63 10.60 7.42 -10.03
C LEU A 63 10.00 8.70 -10.63
N ASP A 64 8.73 8.98 -10.38
CA ASP A 64 8.10 10.25 -10.75
C ASP A 64 8.76 11.43 -10.05
N GLY A 65 9.04 11.27 -8.74
CA GLY A 65 9.77 12.28 -7.96
C GLY A 65 11.16 12.56 -8.51
N ILE A 66 11.90 11.50 -8.91
CA ILE A 66 13.22 11.63 -9.55
C ILE A 66 13.08 12.36 -10.89
N ALA A 67 12.16 11.93 -11.76
CA ALA A 67 11.92 12.58 -13.05
C ALA A 67 11.58 14.07 -12.88
N TYR A 68 10.73 14.40 -11.91
CA TYR A 68 10.36 15.78 -11.59
C TYR A 68 11.56 16.61 -11.11
N SER A 69 12.40 16.05 -10.23
CA SER A 69 13.59 16.74 -9.72
C SER A 69 14.63 17.09 -10.80
N LEU A 70 14.62 16.38 -11.94
CA LEU A 70 15.52 16.67 -13.06
C LEU A 70 15.09 17.90 -13.87
N VAL A 71 13.82 18.28 -13.81
CA VAL A 71 13.26 19.43 -14.54
C VAL A 71 13.10 20.68 -13.67
N GLU A 72 13.12 20.56 -12.34
CA GLU A 72 13.19 21.67 -11.38
C GLU A 72 14.55 21.74 -10.67
N PRO A 73 15.59 22.33 -11.28
CA PRO A 73 16.88 22.53 -10.63
C PRO A 73 16.76 23.64 -9.57
N GLY A 74 16.36 23.31 -8.34
CA GLY A 74 16.34 24.31 -7.26
C GLY A 74 15.71 23.94 -5.90
N ALA A 75 15.01 22.82 -5.76
CA ALA A 75 14.44 22.44 -4.46
C ALA A 75 15.45 21.62 -3.63
N GLN A 76 16.41 22.30 -3.01
CA GLN A 76 17.12 21.82 -1.82
C GLN A 76 16.79 22.74 -0.65
#